data_AF-A0A939Z2M0-F1
#
_entry.id   AF-A0A939Z2M0-F1
#
_cell.length_a   1.000
_cell.length_b   1.000
_cell.length_c   1.000
_cell.angle_alpha   90.00
_cell.angle_beta   90.00
_cell.angle_gamma   90.00
#
_symmetry.space_group_name_H-M   'P 1'
#
loop_
_entity.id
_entity.type
_entity.pdbx_description
1 polymer ?
#
loop_
_entity_poly.entity_id
_entity_poly.type
_entity_poly.pdbx_seq_one_letter_code
_entity_poly.pdbx_strand_id
1 'polypeptide(L)' 'MFGKRKKEPVWLRKTHYLRADEFICSACGCNAKKPYKVCPGCNARISKVKFDPSWVDEAEFAEMMFDD' A
#
# COMPACT_ATOMS: atom_id res chain seq x y z
N MET A 1 -10.87 -12.31 -23.97
CA MET A 1 -11.15 -10.98 -23.40
C MET A 1 -10.93 -11.05 -21.90
N PHE A 2 -9.82 -10.51 -21.38
CA PHE A 2 -9.58 -10.52 -19.93
C PHE A 2 -10.58 -9.58 -19.26
N GLY A 3 -11.61 -10.16 -18.63
CA GLY A 3 -12.59 -9.43 -17.85
C GLY A 3 -11.88 -8.59 -16.79
N LYS A 4 -12.00 -7.27 -16.89
CA LYS A 4 -11.50 -6.33 -15.88
C LYS A 4 -12.31 -6.59 -14.61
N ARG A 5 -11.80 -7.45 -13.71
CA ARG A 5 -12.39 -7.65 -12.39
C ARG A 5 -12.57 -6.27 -11.77
N LYS A 6 -13.80 -5.89 -11.40
CA LYS A 6 -14.06 -4.67 -10.61
C LYS A 6 -13.28 -4.81 -9.30
N LYS A 7 -12.08 -4.26 -9.24
CA LYS A 7 -11.28 -4.25 -8.02
C LYS A 7 -11.95 -3.27 -7.08
N GLU A 8 -12.42 -3.78 -5.94
CA GLU A 8 -12.86 -2.92 -4.85
C GLU A 8 -11.71 -1.97 -4.47
N PRO A 9 -12.01 -0.70 -4.16
CA PRO A 9 -11.00 0.25 -3.75
C PRO A 9 -10.36 -0.21 -2.43
N VAL A 10 -9.03 -0.29 -2.42
CA VAL A 10 -8.23 -0.68 -1.24
C VAL A 10 -7.25 0.43 -0.86
N TRP A 11 -6.87 0.47 0.41
CA TRP A 11 -5.72 1.27 0.84
C TRP A 11 -4.45 0.48 0.60
N LEU A 12 -3.49 1.07 -0.10
CA LEU A 12 -2.13 0.57 -0.23
C LEU A 12 -1.32 1.16 0.92
N ARG A 13 -0.92 0.34 1.89
CA ARG A 13 -0.07 0.79 2.99
C ARG A 13 1.39 0.74 2.53
N LYS A 14 2.03 1.91 2.49
CA LYS A 14 3.44 2.10 2.22
C LYS A 14 4.15 2.39 3.55
N THR A 15 4.87 1.41 4.05
CA THR A 15 5.71 1.54 5.25
C THR A 15 7.05 2.17 4.86
N HIS A 16 7.52 3.13 5.65
CA HIS A 16 8.83 3.74 5.48
C HIS A 16 9.69 3.45 6.71
N TYR A 17 10.97 3.14 6.56
CA TYR A 17 11.85 2.88 7.71
C TYR A 17 12.07 4.09 8.61
N LEU A 18 12.18 5.28 8.00
CA LEU A 18 12.48 6.53 8.70
C LEU A 18 11.28 7.48 8.80
N ARG A 19 10.12 7.09 8.25
CA ARG A 19 8.93 7.96 8.20
C ARG A 19 7.68 7.20 8.60
N ALA A 20 6.64 7.94 8.96
CA ALA A 20 5.34 7.37 9.27
C ALA A 20 4.74 6.65 8.05
N ASP A 21 3.95 5.61 8.31
CA ASP A 21 3.25 4.85 7.28
C ASP A 21 2.29 5.74 6.48
N GLU A 22 2.32 5.59 5.15
CA GLU A 22 1.42 6.28 4.23
C GLU A 22 0.38 5.30 3.67
N PHE A 23 -0.87 5.73 3.60
CA PHE A 23 -1.96 4.95 3.02
C PHE A 23 -2.40 5.62 1.72
N ILE A 24 -2.26 4.93 0.59
CA ILE A 24 -2.58 5.46 -0.73
C ILE A 24 -3.84 4.76 -1.26
N CYS A 25 -4.83 5.54 -1.69
CA CYS A 25 -6.06 4.99 -2.23
C CYS A 25 -5.79 4.38 -3.62
N SER A 26 -6.05 3.09 -3.81
CA SER A 26 -5.87 2.43 -5.11
C SER A 26 -6.83 2.92 -6.20
N ALA A 27 -7.88 3.67 -5.86
CA ALA A 27 -8.86 4.16 -6.83
C ALA A 27 -8.55 5.57 -7.37
N CYS A 28 -8.10 6.48 -6.50
CA CYS A 28 -7.83 7.87 -6.89
C CYS A 28 -6.39 8.34 -6.60
N GLY A 29 -5.57 7.53 -5.93
CA GLY A 29 -4.20 7.89 -5.55
C GLY A 29 -4.08 8.83 -4.34
N CYS A 30 -5.19 9.17 -3.67
CA CYS A 30 -5.16 10.05 -2.50
C CYS A 30 -4.34 9.44 -1.35
N ASN A 31 -3.46 10.24 -0.73
CA ASN A 31 -2.70 9.84 0.43
C ASN A 31 -3.46 10.13 1.73
N ALA A 32 -3.28 9.28 2.73
CA ALA A 32 -3.84 9.42 4.05
C ALA A 32 -2.84 8.91 5.09
N LYS A 33 -2.80 9.57 6.25
CA LYS A 33 -1.97 9.14 7.39
C LYS A 33 -2.54 7.94 8.14
N LYS A 34 -3.80 7.58 7.87
CA LYS A 34 -4.55 6.50 8.54
C LYS A 34 -5.47 5.82 7.53
N PRO A 35 -5.77 4.52 7.72
CA PRO A 35 -6.71 3.81 6.85
C PRO A 35 -8.15 4.17 7.21
N TYR A 36 -8.70 5.17 6.54
CA TYR A 36 -10.10 5.56 6.73
C TYR A 36 -11.08 4.57 6.07
N LYS A 37 -12.27 4.37 6.62
CA LYS A 37 -13.30 3.53 5.96
C LYS A 37 -13.77 4.11 4.62
N VAL A 38 -13.52 5.40 4.40
CA VAL A 38 -13.90 6.15 3.20
C VAL A 38 -12.71 7.01 2.78
N CYS A 39 -12.36 6.98 1.49
CA CYS A 39 -11.31 7.84 0.95
C CYS A 39 -11.75 9.31 1.00
N PRO A 40 -10.96 10.23 1.58
CA PRO A 40 -11.31 11.65 1.62
C PRO A 40 -11.20 12.34 0.25
N GLY A 41 -10.46 11.77 -0.70
CA GLY A 41 -10.29 12.35 -2.04
C GLY A 41 -11.38 12.01 -3.04
N CYS A 42 -11.93 10.78 -2.99
CA CYS A 42 -12.93 10.32 -3.97
C CYS A 42 -14.21 9.76 -3.32
N ASN A 43 -14.33 9.84 -2.00
CA ASN A 43 -15.43 9.24 -1.23
C ASN A 43 -15.65 7.74 -1.46
N ALA A 44 -14.66 7.02 -2.01
CA ALA A 44 -14.77 5.58 -2.19
C ALA A 44 -14.75 4.86 -0.84
N ARG A 45 -15.71 3.93 -0.65
CA ARG A 45 -15.78 3.09 0.56
C ARG A 45 -14.73 1.99 0.47
N ILE A 46 -13.75 2.02 1.36
CA ILE A 46 -12.63 1.09 1.36
C ILE A 46 -12.84 0.05 2.46
N SER A 47 -12.96 -1.21 2.03
CA SER A 47 -13.24 -2.34 2.92
C SER A 47 -11.97 -3.03 3.40
N LYS A 48 -10.85 -2.88 2.68
CA LYS A 48 -9.60 -3.61 2.94
C LYS A 48 -8.40 -2.68 2.82
N VAL A 49 -7.46 -2.86 3.74
CA VAL A 49 -6.11 -2.32 3.64
C VAL A 49 -5.23 -3.44 3.11
N LYS A 50 -4.65 -3.24 1.93
CA LYS A 50 -3.64 -4.11 1.38
C LYS A 50 -2.28 -3.57 1.82
N PHE A 51 -1.58 -4.37 2.61
CA PHE A 51 -0.17 -4.13 2.84
C PHE A 51 0.58 -4.56 1.59
N ASP A 52 1.33 -3.65 0.98
CA ASP A 52 2.20 -3.98 -0.14
C ASP A 52 3.61 -4.18 0.44
N PRO A 53 4.07 -5.44 0.60
CA PRO A 53 5.41 -5.73 1.08
C PRO A 53 6.40 -5.57 -0.06
N SER A 54 6.48 -4.38 -0.69
CA SER A 54 7.57 -4.05 -1.63
C SER A 54 8.93 -3.89 -0.92
N TRP A 55 9.07 -4.50 0.26
CA TRP A 55 10.21 -4.46 1.14
C TRP A 55 10.78 -5.87 1.40
N VAL A 56 10.45 -6.85 0.56
CA VAL A 56 11.10 -8.17 0.56
C VAL A 56 12.35 -8.17 -0.33
N ASP A 57 12.37 -7.38 -1.41
CA ASP A 57 13.55 -7.24 -2.29
C ASP A 57 14.74 -6.48 -1.67
N GLU A 58 14.54 -5.63 -0.64
CA GLU A 58 15.64 -4.95 0.06
C GLU A 58 16.11 -5.71 1.32
N ALA A 59 15.31 -6.62 1.87
CA ALA A 59 15.74 -7.49 2.96
C ALA A 59 16.71 -8.58 2.44
N GLU A 60 16.49 -9.10 1.22
CA GLU A 60 17.42 -10.04 0.58
C GLU A 60 18.78 -9.38 0.23
N PHE A 61 18.79 -8.08 -0.07
CA PHE A 61 20.04 -7.32 -0.31
C PHE A 61 20.84 -7.08 0.99
N ALA A 62 20.17 -6.94 2.14
CA ALA A 62 20.82 -6.78 3.44
C ALA A 62 21.44 -8.08 3.96
N GLU A 63 20.89 -9.24 3.62
CA GLU A 63 21.46 -10.55 4.00
C GLU A 63 22.69 -10.91 3.14
N MET A 64 22.80 -10.42 1.90
CA MET A 64 23.98 -10.66 1.05
C MET A 64 25.21 -9.82 1.44
N MET A 65 25.06 -8.79 2.30
CA MET A 65 26.17 -7.93 2.75
C MET A 65 26.70 -8.25 4.16
N PHE A 66 26.16 -9.29 4.81
CA PHE A 66 26.54 -9.77 6.14
C PHE A 66 26.99 -11.25 6.11
N ASP A 67 27.65 -11.68 5.03
CA ASP A 67 28.36 -12.97 4.98
C ASP A 67 29.87 -12.67 5.06
N ASP A 68 30.44 -12.88 6.26
CA ASP A 68 31.89 -13.01 6.52
C ASP A 68 32.35 -14.43 6.14
#